data_AF-A0A7W7WN69-F1
#
_entry.id   AF-A0A7W7WN69-F1
#
_cell.length_a   1.000
_cell.length_b   1.000
_cell.length_c   1.000
_cell.angle_alpha   90.00
_cell.angle_beta   90.00
_cell.angle_gamma   90.00
#
_symmetry.space_group_name_H-M   'P 1'
#
loop_
_entity.id
_entity.type
_entity.pdbx_description
1 polymer ?
#
loop_
_entity_poly.entity_id
_entity_poly.type
_entity_poly.pdbx_seq_one_letter_code
_entity_poly.pdbx_strand_id
1 'polypeptide(L)'
;MRLDRPAGSAAVDLDRVDLADARLYGEGEPHAVWGVLRERQPVRWQPVAGKPGFWAVTNYAAAERVLTDHRVFTSEHVRSTWLAGIKRLPMVAVPRRG
;
A
#
# COMPACT_ATOMS: atom_id res chain seq x y z
N MET A 1 5.13 11.64 23.27
CA MET A 1 4.53 11.11 22.03
C MET A 1 3.06 10.86 22.31
N ARG A 2 2.19 11.75 21.83
CA ARG A 2 0.75 11.72 22.09
C ARG A 2 0.10 11.07 20.86
N LEU A 3 -0.55 9.93 21.04
CA LEU A 3 -1.28 9.22 19.97
C LEU A 3 -2.67 9.85 19.83
N ASP A 4 -2.75 11.16 19.63
CA ASP A 4 -4.00 11.80 19.24
C ASP A 4 -4.30 11.32 17.82
N ARG A 5 -5.49 10.75 17.56
CA ARG A 5 -5.94 10.47 16.19
C ARG A 5 -5.84 11.79 15.42
N PRO A 6 -5.06 11.89 14.32
CA PRO A 6 -4.92 13.16 13.63
C PRO A 6 -6.30 13.60 13.16
N ALA A 7 -6.72 14.81 13.57
CA ALA A 7 -8.02 15.39 13.23
C ALA A 7 -8.26 15.46 11.70
N GLY A 8 -7.20 15.35 10.90
CA GLY A 8 -7.24 15.29 9.43
C GLY A 8 -7.66 13.95 8.82
N SER A 9 -7.80 12.87 9.59
CA SER A 9 -8.11 11.53 9.04
C SER A 9 -9.50 11.42 8.38
N ALA A 10 -10.48 12.24 8.77
CA ALA A 10 -11.81 12.16 8.16
C ALA A 10 -11.83 12.72 6.72
N ALA A 11 -10.93 13.66 6.41
CA ALA A 11 -10.94 14.48 5.20
C ALA A 11 -9.95 14.04 4.11
N VAL A 12 -9.13 13.01 4.34
CA VAL A 12 -8.16 12.56 3.32
C VAL A 12 -8.91 11.93 2.14
N ASP A 13 -8.74 12.56 0.97
CA ASP A 13 -9.13 12.01 -0.33
C ASP A 13 -7.96 11.21 -0.92
N LEU A 14 -8.06 9.87 -0.84
CA LEU A 14 -7.00 8.96 -1.28
C LEU A 14 -6.75 9.00 -2.80
N ASP A 15 -7.72 9.47 -3.61
CA ASP A 15 -7.56 9.53 -5.07
C ASP A 15 -6.68 10.69 -5.52
N ARG A 16 -6.47 11.67 -4.63
CA ARG A 16 -5.59 12.83 -4.85
C ARG A 16 -4.23 12.70 -4.17
N VAL A 17 -4.02 11.65 -3.41
CA VAL A 17 -2.75 11.42 -2.70
C VAL A 17 -1.76 10.70 -3.61
N ASP A 18 -0.59 11.31 -3.79
CA ASP A 18 0.58 10.63 -4.35
C ASP A 18 1.53 10.16 -3.24
N LEU A 19 1.58 8.85 -2.99
CA LEU A 19 2.48 8.26 -2.01
C LEU A 19 3.96 8.28 -2.44
N ALA A 20 4.24 8.53 -3.72
CA ALA A 20 5.58 8.67 -4.26
C ALA A 20 6.11 10.11 -4.22
N ASP A 21 5.26 11.11 -3.94
CA ASP A 21 5.68 12.50 -3.83
C ASP A 21 6.41 12.73 -2.50
N ALA A 22 7.67 13.12 -2.59
CA ALA A 22 8.49 13.42 -1.41
C ALA A 22 7.93 14.58 -0.58
N ARG A 23 7.18 15.52 -1.18
CA ARG A 23 6.56 16.63 -0.47
C ARG A 23 5.54 16.17 0.55
N LEU A 24 4.87 15.04 0.33
CA LEU A 24 3.95 14.45 1.30
C LEU A 24 4.63 14.19 2.64
N TYR A 25 5.90 13.76 2.62
CA TYR A 25 6.65 13.40 3.82
C TYR A 25 7.43 14.58 4.43
N GLY A 26 7.75 15.59 3.63
CA GLY A 26 8.45 16.79 4.10
C GLY A 26 7.53 17.90 4.61
N GLU A 27 6.34 18.05 4.01
CA GLU A 27 5.45 19.19 4.23
C GLU A 27 4.00 18.77 4.53
N GLY A 28 3.63 17.54 4.21
CA GLY A 28 2.27 17.02 4.36
C GLY A 28 2.02 16.27 5.68
N GLU A 29 0.87 15.59 5.73
CA GLU A 29 0.41 14.82 6.89
C GLU A 29 0.37 13.31 6.59
N PRO A 30 1.52 12.64 6.43
CA PRO A 30 1.57 11.24 5.99
C PRO A 30 0.90 10.29 6.98
N HIS A 31 0.92 10.60 8.27
CA HIS A 31 0.27 9.77 9.29
C HIS A 31 -1.26 9.76 9.17
N ALA A 32 -1.87 10.89 8.79
CA ALA A 32 -3.31 10.95 8.52
C ALA A 32 -3.66 10.11 7.28
N VAL A 33 -2.86 10.23 6.22
CA VAL A 33 -3.00 9.41 5.00
C VAL A 33 -2.88 7.91 5.31
N TRP A 34 -1.86 7.50 6.06
CA TRP A 34 -1.67 6.10 6.44
C TRP A 34 -2.79 5.58 7.34
N GLY A 35 -3.36 6.43 8.21
CA GLY A 35 -4.54 6.11 8.99
C GLY A 35 -5.71 5.73 8.08
N VAL A 36 -6.01 6.59 7.10
CA VAL A 36 -7.11 6.36 6.15
C VAL A 36 -6.87 5.18 5.23
N LEU A 37 -5.63 4.97 4.76
CA LEU A 37 -5.27 3.77 4.00
C LEU A 37 -5.54 2.51 4.81
N ARG A 38 -5.08 2.44 6.07
CA ARG A 38 -5.33 1.27 6.93
C ARG A 38 -6.81 0.99 7.15
N GLU A 39 -7.60 2.05 7.34
CA GLU A 39 -9.02 1.93 7.62
C GLU A 39 -9.85 1.57 6.37
N ARG A 40 -9.51 2.12 5.20
CA ARG A 40 -10.38 2.05 4.00
C ARG A 40 -9.81 1.21 2.86
N GLN A 41 -8.50 1.29 2.62
CA GLN A 41 -7.84 0.66 1.47
C GLN A 41 -6.44 0.14 1.86
N PRO A 42 -6.36 -0.88 2.74
CA PRO A 42 -5.10 -1.27 3.37
C PRO A 42 -4.09 -1.88 2.40
N VAL A 43 -4.55 -2.32 1.23
CA VAL A 43 -3.75 -2.76 0.09
C VAL A 43 -4.25 -1.99 -1.14
N ARG A 44 -3.46 -1.05 -1.65
CA ARG A 44 -3.86 -0.16 -2.76
C ARG A 44 -2.77 -0.07 -3.82
N TRP A 45 -3.15 -0.02 -5.10
CA TRP A 45 -2.22 0.29 -6.18
C TRP A 45 -1.92 1.80 -6.25
N GLN A 46 -0.65 2.16 -6.24
CA GLN A 46 -0.15 3.52 -6.43
C GLN A 46 0.45 3.66 -7.84
N PRO A 47 -0.18 4.43 -8.75
CA PRO A 47 0.45 4.77 -10.01
C PRO A 47 1.63 5.71 -9.80
N VAL A 48 2.67 5.60 -10.63
CA VAL A 48 3.82 6.52 -10.63
C VAL A 48 4.06 6.97 -12.07
N ALA A 49 4.16 8.29 -12.29
CA ALA A 49 4.34 8.82 -13.64
C ALA A 49 5.67 8.35 -14.26
N GLY A 50 5.60 7.76 -15.45
CA GLY A 50 6.77 7.30 -16.20
C GLY A 50 7.52 6.12 -15.58
N LYS A 51 6.99 5.47 -14.53
CA LYS A 51 7.58 4.31 -13.87
C LYS A 51 6.51 3.26 -13.59
N PRO A 52 6.89 1.98 -13.38
CA PRO A 52 5.97 1.02 -12.79
C PRO A 52 5.45 1.54 -11.44
N GLY A 53 4.15 1.42 -11.22
CA GLY A 53 3.55 1.68 -9.92
C GLY A 53 3.92 0.62 -8.88
N PHE A 54 3.39 0.76 -7.67
CA PHE A 54 3.61 -0.20 -6.60
C PHE A 54 2.33 -0.44 -5.78
N TRP A 55 2.30 -1.58 -5.08
CA TRP A 55 1.27 -1.85 -4.09
C TRP A 55 1.67 -1.26 -2.75
N ALA A 56 0.85 -0.34 -2.23
CA ALA A 56 0.97 0.18 -0.87
C ALA A 56 0.26 -0.79 0.09
N VAL A 57 1.04 -1.43 0.96
CA VAL A 57 0.54 -2.34 2.00
C VAL A 57 0.69 -1.65 3.35
N THR A 58 -0.42 -1.33 4.00
CA THR A 58 -0.42 -0.45 5.18
C THR A 58 -0.95 -1.09 6.45
N ASN A 59 -1.65 -2.24 6.37
CA ASN A 59 -2.07 -2.99 7.54
C ASN A 59 -1.04 -4.05 7.95
N TYR A 60 -1.10 -4.44 9.21
CA TYR A 60 -0.14 -5.40 9.78
C TYR A 60 -0.23 -6.78 9.13
N ALA A 61 -1.43 -7.36 9.02
CA ALA A 61 -1.60 -8.72 8.52
C ALA A 61 -1.09 -8.92 7.09
N ALA A 62 -1.32 -7.95 6.19
CA ALA A 62 -0.80 -8.04 4.83
C ALA A 62 0.71 -7.79 4.77
N ALA A 63 1.25 -6.88 5.59
CA ALA A 63 2.68 -6.65 5.67
C ALA A 63 3.42 -7.88 6.21
N GLU A 64 2.92 -8.49 7.28
CA GLU A 64 3.45 -9.74 7.84
C GLU A 64 3.51 -10.84 6.78
N ARG A 65 2.43 -11.05 6.03
CA ARG A 65 2.41 -12.03 4.93
C ARG A 65 3.47 -11.74 3.88
N VAL A 66 3.60 -10.48 3.43
CA VAL A 66 4.59 -10.10 2.42
C VAL A 66 6.01 -10.36 2.91
N LEU A 67 6.29 -10.05 4.17
CA LEU A 67 7.62 -10.18 4.76
C LEU A 67 8.00 -11.62 5.11
N THR A 68 7.03 -12.50 5.33
CA THR A 68 7.27 -13.89 5.77
C THR A 68 7.19 -14.92 4.63
N ASP A 69 6.35 -14.70 3.61
CA ASP A 69 6.17 -15.60 2.48
C ASP A 69 7.18 -15.33 1.35
N HIS A 70 8.45 -15.62 1.62
CA HIS A 70 9.57 -15.42 0.70
C HIS A 70 9.49 -16.27 -0.59
N ARG A 71 8.56 -17.24 -0.64
CA ARG A 71 8.29 -18.04 -1.85
C ARG A 71 7.46 -17.27 -2.86
N VAL A 72 6.64 -16.34 -2.38
CA VAL A 72 5.74 -15.49 -3.19
C VAL A 72 6.32 -14.10 -3.38
N PHE A 73 6.99 -13.56 -2.37
CA PHE A 73 7.58 -12.22 -2.38
C PHE A 73 9.11 -12.31 -2.27
N THR A 74 9.83 -11.53 -3.09
CA THR A 74 11.30 -11.54 -3.11
C THR A 74 11.86 -10.14 -2.94
N SER A 75 13.01 -10.06 -2.26
CA SER A 75 13.80 -8.84 -2.12
C SER A 75 14.85 -8.66 -3.23
N GLU A 76 15.10 -9.67 -4.07
CA GLU A 76 16.25 -9.69 -4.99
C GLU A 76 16.02 -9.01 -6.35
N HIS A 77 14.81 -8.52 -6.68
CA HIS A 77 14.56 -7.98 -8.03
C HIS A 77 13.58 -6.80 -8.05
N VAL A 78 14.11 -5.57 -8.03
CA VAL A 78 13.44 -4.39 -8.60
C VAL A 78 14.05 -4.12 -9.97
N ARG A 79 13.73 -4.96 -10.95
CA ARG A 79 13.98 -4.66 -12.36
C ARG A 79 12.72 -5.03 -13.14
N SER A 80 12.15 -4.01 -13.77
CA SER A 80 10.92 -4.04 -14.55
C SER A 80 11.05 -4.91 -15.80
N THR A 81 11.11 -6.24 -15.63
CA THR A 81 10.94 -7.20 -16.74
C THR A 81 10.44 -8.58 -16.28
N TRP A 82 9.53 -8.64 -15.30
CA TRP A 82 8.71 -9.84 -15.04
C TRP A 82 7.23 -9.46 -15.01
N LEU A 83 6.67 -9.18 -16.19
CA LEU A 83 5.21 -9.00 -16.37
C LEU A 83 4.48 -10.27 -16.85
N ALA A 84 5.10 -11.45 -16.79
CA ALA A 84 4.41 -12.69 -17.13
C ALA A 84 3.65 -13.33 -15.95
N GLY A 85 4.02 -13.07 -14.69
CA GLY A 85 3.49 -13.83 -13.54
C GLY A 85 2.46 -13.11 -12.65
N ILE A 86 2.59 -11.80 -12.47
CA ILE A 86 1.74 -11.03 -11.51
C ILE A 86 0.48 -10.48 -12.19
N LYS A 87 0.23 -10.82 -13.46
CA LYS A 87 -1.05 -10.49 -14.13
C LYS A 87 -2.22 -11.40 -13.72
N ARG A 88 -2.06 -12.35 -12.78
CA ARG A 88 -3.10 -13.37 -12.51
C ARG A 88 -3.24 -13.89 -11.08
N LEU A 89 -3.02 -13.06 -10.05
CA LEU A 89 -3.46 -13.42 -8.70
C LEU A 89 -4.70 -12.61 -8.31
N PRO A 90 -5.88 -13.25 -8.15
CA PRO A 90 -7.02 -12.59 -7.53
C PRO A 90 -6.71 -12.51 -6.04
N MET A 91 -6.34 -11.34 -5.54
CA MET A 91 -6.21 -11.14 -4.09
C MET A 91 -7.48 -10.49 -3.53
N VAL A 92 -8.60 -11.19 -3.74
CA VAL A 92 -9.65 -11.34 -2.75
C VAL A 92 -9.86 -12.84 -2.62
N ALA A 93 -9.22 -13.46 -1.62
CA ALA A 93 -9.60 -14.80 -1.20
C ALA A 93 -10.88 -14.66 -0.36
N VAL A 94 -12.05 -14.74 -1.00
CA VAL A 94 -13.32 -14.96 -0.30
C VAL A 94 -13.25 -16.37 0.31
N PRO A 95 -13.45 -16.56 1.62
CA PRO A 95 -13.39 -17.88 2.22
C PRO A 95 -14.54 -18.72 1.68
N ARG A 96 -14.23 -19.90 1.12
CA ARG A 96 -15.25 -20.93 0.90
C ARG A 96 -15.56 -21.57 2.24
N ARG A 97 -16.79 -21.39 2.71
CA ARG A 97 -17.37 -22.22 3.77
C ARG A 97 -17.51 -23.64 3.22
N GLY A 98 -16.99 -24.59 3.97
CA GLY A 98 -17.18 -26.04 3.85
C GLY A 98 -16.67 -26.65 5.14
#